data_AF-A0AAE9HRS1-F1
#
_entry.id   AF-A0AAE9HRS1-F1
#
_cell.length_a   1.000
_cell.length_b   1.000
_cell.length_c   1.000
_cell.angle_alpha   90.00
_cell.angle_beta   90.00
_cell.angle_gamma   90.00
#
_symmetry.space_group_name_H-M   'P 1'
#
loop_
_entity.id
_entity.type
_entity.pdbx_description
1 polymer ?
#
loop_
_entity_poly.entity_id
_entity_poly.type
_entity_poly.pdbx_seq_one_letter_code
_entity_poly.pdbx_strand_id
1 'polypeptide(L)' 'MNQSDACGVSVRRSRSVRQGFTRPLLVQTLRTFPSFRQASDFVALRLNSRLNYRLAIQQTPAGAWAVCRVMRGGV' A
#
# COMPACT_ATOMS: atom_id res chain seq x y z
N MET A 1 11.18 -35.01 11.36
CA MET A 1 9.87 -34.33 11.41
C MET A 1 10.12 -32.84 11.62
N ASN A 2 9.73 -32.00 10.67
CA ASN A 2 9.13 -30.68 10.88
C ASN A 2 8.85 -30.06 9.49
N GLN A 3 7.58 -30.12 9.11
CA GLN A 3 7.04 -29.55 7.87
C GLN A 3 7.20 -28.03 7.93
N SER A 4 7.84 -27.48 6.90
CA SER A 4 7.84 -26.04 6.66
C SER A 4 6.48 -25.67 6.05
N ASP A 5 5.62 -25.03 6.84
CA ASP A 5 4.35 -24.47 6.35
C ASP A 5 4.64 -23.30 5.40
N ALA A 6 4.93 -23.63 4.15
CA ALA A 6 4.84 -22.66 3.07
C ALA A 6 3.36 -22.28 2.93
N CYS A 7 2.99 -21.10 3.42
CA CYS A 7 1.70 -20.48 3.14
C CYS A 7 1.58 -20.31 1.61
N GLY A 8 1.04 -21.33 0.94
CA GLY A 8 0.87 -21.35 -0.49
C GLY A 8 -0.13 -20.26 -0.89
N VAL A 9 0.36 -19.23 -1.58
CA VAL A 9 -0.52 -18.24 -2.22
C VAL A 9 -1.22 -18.96 -3.38
N SER A 10 -2.44 -19.43 -3.16
CA SER A 10 -3.28 -19.98 -4.23
C SER A 10 -3.74 -18.83 -5.12
N VAL A 11 -3.01 -18.57 -6.20
CA VAL A 11 -3.35 -17.53 -7.17
C VAL A 11 -4.59 -18.00 -7.95
N ARG A 12 -5.77 -17.54 -7.54
CA ARG A 12 -7.00 -17.74 -8.31
C ARG A 12 -6.84 -17.08 -9.69
N ARG A 13 -7.42 -17.70 -10.74
CA ARG A 13 -7.47 -17.12 -12.09
C ARG A 13 -7.87 -15.64 -12.01
N SER A 14 -7.06 -14.78 -12.63
CA SER A 14 -7.32 -13.34 -12.70
C SER A 14 -8.69 -13.10 -13.33
N ARG A 15 -9.61 -12.49 -12.57
CA ARG A 15 -10.89 -12.05 -13.14
C ARG A 15 -10.62 -10.98 -14.19
N SER A 16 -11.39 -11.01 -15.29
CA SER A 16 -11.35 -9.91 -16.26
C SER A 16 -11.68 -8.60 -15.54
N VAL A 17 -10.75 -7.65 -15.62
CA VAL A 17 -10.98 -6.31 -15.08
C VAL A 17 -12.00 -5.65 -16.00
N ARG A 18 -13.18 -5.33 -15.45
CA ARG A 18 -14.23 -4.60 -16.20
C ARG A 18 -13.62 -3.31 -16.74
N GLN A 19 -13.98 -2.92 -17.97
CA GLN A 19 -13.40 -1.77 -18.69
C GLN A 19 -13.50 -0.42 -17.94
N GLY A 20 -14.43 -0.28 -16.97
CA GLY A 20 -14.50 0.90 -16.09
C GLY A 20 -13.43 0.94 -14.98
N PHE A 21 -12.75 -0.17 -14.73
CA PHE A 21 -11.77 -0.38 -13.64
C PHE A 21 -10.37 -0.66 -14.18
N THR A 22 -10.12 -0.47 -15.47
CA THR A 22 -8.82 -0.72 -16.13
C THR A 22 -7.71 0.21 -15.65
N ARG A 23 -8.05 1.29 -14.95
CA ARG A 23 -7.09 2.28 -14.45
C ARG A 23 -6.49 1.76 -13.14
N PRO A 24 -5.21 1.31 -13.12
CA PRO A 24 -4.62 0.77 -11.91
C PRO A 24 -4.57 1.83 -10.82
N LEU A 25 -4.77 1.45 -9.57
CA LEU A 25 -4.39 2.32 -8.45
C LEU A 25 -2.87 2.28 -8.34
N LEU A 26 -2.25 3.44 -8.47
CA LEU A 26 -0.82 3.61 -8.28
C LEU A 26 -0.57 4.13 -6.87
N VAL A 27 0.47 3.61 -6.23
CA VAL A 27 0.94 4.11 -4.92
C VAL A 27 2.33 4.66 -5.09
N GLN A 28 2.50 5.94 -4.77
CA GLN A 28 3.80 6.61 -4.78
C GLN A 28 4.30 6.74 -3.34
N THR A 29 5.45 6.13 -3.04
CA THR A 29 6.08 6.26 -1.73
C THR A 29 6.48 7.71 -1.47
N LEU A 30 6.05 8.26 -0.34
CA LEU A 30 6.42 9.60 0.11
C LEU A 30 7.58 9.54 1.10
N ARG A 31 7.52 8.60 2.05
CA ARG A 31 8.55 8.43 3.09
C ARG A 31 8.47 7.04 3.71
N THR A 32 9.60 6.54 4.21
CA THR A 32 9.70 5.28 4.96
C THR A 32 10.05 5.55 6.43
N PHE A 33 9.54 4.70 7.32
CA PHE A 33 9.72 4.76 8.76
C PHE A 33 10.09 3.38 9.31
N PRO A 34 10.91 3.31 10.36
CA PRO A 34 11.24 2.04 11.01
C PRO A 34 10.04 1.42 11.76
N SER A 35 9.01 2.18 12.13
CA SER A 35 7.86 1.66 12.88
C SER A 35 6.52 2.18 12.36
N PHE A 36 5.47 1.38 12.56
CA PHE A 36 4.09 1.73 12.21
C PHE A 36 3.61 3.00 12.93
N ARG A 37 4.02 3.16 14.19
CA ARG A 37 3.65 4.33 15.00
C ARG A 37 4.17 5.62 14.38
N GLN A 38 5.45 5.67 14.00
CA GLN A 38 6.03 6.84 13.36
C GLN A 38 5.37 7.17 12.01
N ALA A 39 5.04 6.14 11.23
CA ALA A 39 4.28 6.32 9.98
C ALA A 39 2.88 6.90 10.24
N SER A 40 2.19 6.42 11.28
CA SER A 40 0.86 6.88 11.68
C SER A 40 0.89 8.32 12.17
N ASP A 41 1.85 8.69 13.02
CA ASP A 41 2.01 10.05 13.53
C ASP A 41 2.23 11.04 12.37
N PHE A 42 3.05 10.64 11.39
CA PHE A 42 3.29 11.43 10.18
C PHE A 42 2.02 11.63 9.33
N VAL A 43 1.19 10.58 9.20
CA VAL A 43 -0.10 10.69 8.49
C VAL A 43 -1.05 11.63 9.25
N ALA A 44 -1.14 11.52 10.58
CA ALA A 44 -2.00 12.37 11.39
C ALA A 44 -1.67 13.86 11.22
N LEU A 45 -0.38 14.22 11.27
CA LEU A 45 0.08 15.60 11.03
C LEU A 45 -0.34 16.13 9.65
N ARG A 46 -0.32 15.26 8.63
CA ARG A 46 -0.69 15.60 7.25
C ARG A 46 -2.20 15.66 7.02
N LEU A 47 -2.98 14.83 7.70
CA LEU A 47 -4.45 14.90 7.62
C LEU A 47 -4.97 16.23 8.16
N ASN A 48 -4.29 16.81 9.16
CA ASN A 48 -4.62 18.13 9.69
C ASN A 48 -4.43 19.27 8.67
N SER A 49 -3.66 19.07 7.60
CA SER A 49 -3.44 20.10 6.56
C SER A 49 -4.43 20.04 5.38
N ARG A 50 -5.52 19.26 5.48
CA ARG A 50 -6.59 19.14 4.46
C ARG A 50 -6.07 18.81 3.05
N LEU A 51 -5.43 17.67 2.93
CA LEU A 51 -4.86 17.21 1.65
C LEU A 51 -5.94 16.91 0.60
N ASN A 52 -5.62 17.20 -0.67
CA ASN A 52 -6.42 16.87 -1.85
C ASN A 52 -6.11 15.46 -2.41
N TYR A 53 -5.43 14.62 -1.65
CA TYR A 53 -5.07 13.25 -2.05
C TYR A 53 -5.22 12.27 -0.89
N ARG A 54 -5.32 10.98 -1.23
CA ARG A 54 -5.43 9.89 -0.26
C ARG A 54 -4.04 9.36 0.10
N LEU A 55 -3.88 8.93 1.34
CA LEU A 55 -2.67 8.32 1.87
C LEU A 55 -2.91 6.84 2.20
N ALA A 56 -1.86 6.02 2.10
CA ALA A 56 -1.84 4.63 2.54
C ALA A 56 -0.56 4.36 3.34
N ILE A 57 -0.62 3.46 4.31
CA ILE A 57 0.55 2.96 5.03
C ILE A 57 0.75 1.50 4.60
N GLN A 58 1.96 1.14 4.18
CA GLN A 58 2.29 -0.21 3.69
C GLN A 58 3.55 -0.71 4.38
N GLN A 59 3.55 -1.96 4.83
CA GLN A 59 4.76 -2.61 5.31
C GLN A 59 5.64 -3.00 4.11
N THR A 60 6.92 -2.68 4.18
CA THR A 60 7.89 -3.05 3.14
C THR A 60 8.43 -4.46 3.38
N PRO A 61 8.98 -5.14 2.36
CA PRO A 61 9.61 -6.44 2.53
C PRO A 61 10.78 -6.44 3.53
N ALA A 62 11.42 -5.28 3.74
CA ALA A 62 12.50 -5.09 4.71
C ALA A 62 11.99 -4.83 6.15
N GLY A 63 10.69 -4.97 6.41
CA GLY A 63 10.09 -4.76 7.73
C GLY A 63 9.89 -3.29 8.13
N ALA A 64 10.20 -2.34 7.25
CA ALA A 64 9.92 -0.92 7.45
C ALA A 64 8.47 -0.58 7.05
N TRP A 65 8.06 0.67 7.28
CA TRP A 65 6.72 1.17 6.99
C TRP A 65 6.77 2.35 6.04
N ALA A 66 6.23 2.19 4.84
CA ALA A 66 6.13 3.23 3.83
C ALA A 66 4.79 3.97 3.95
N VAL A 67 4.83 5.30 3.98
CA VAL A 67 3.66 6.15 3.76
C VAL A 67 3.63 6.53 2.28
N CYS A 68 2.53 6.20 1.62
CA CYS A 68 2.34 6.35 0.18
C CYS A 68 1.18 7.27 -0.15
N ARG A 69 1.28 8.02 -1.23
CA ARG A 69 0.16 8.71 -1.88
C ARG A 69 -0.54 7.74 -2.82
N VAL A 70 -1.86 7.63 -2.69
CA VAL A 70 -2.70 6.89 -3.64
C VAL A 70 -3.03 7.79 -4.81
N MET A 71 -2.74 7.31 -6.02
CA MET A 71 -2.97 7.97 -7.28
C MET A 71 -3.83 7.08 -8.17
N ARG A 72 -4.64 7.69 -9.03
CA ARG A 72 -5.31 6.97 -10.13
C ARG A 72 -4.32 6.85 -11.28
N GLY A 73 -4.09 5.64 -11.76
CA GLY A 73 -3.33 5.40 -12.99
C GLY A 73 -4.04 6.00 -14.19
N GLY A 74 -3.34 6.82 -14.95
CA GLY A 74 -3.76 7.29 -16.27
C GLY A 74 -2.79 6.76 -17.31
N VAL A 75 -3.35 6.19 -18.38
CA VAL A 75 -2.79 6.33 -19.73
C VAL A 75 -3.70 7.33 -20.43
#